data_AF-A0A081C869-F1
#
_entry.id   AF-A0A081C869-F1
#
_cell.length_a   1.000
_cell.length_b   1.000
_cell.length_c   1.000
_cell.angle_alpha   90.00
_cell.angle_beta   90.00
_cell.angle_gamma   90.00
#
_symmetry.space_group_name_H-M   'P 1'
#
loop_
_entity.id
_entity.type
_entity.pdbx_description
1 polymer ?
#
loop_
_entity_poly.entity_id
_entity_poly.type
_entity_poly.pdbx_seq_one_letter_code
_entity_poly.pdbx_strand_id
1 'polypeptide(L)'
;MTPKRWVLLQQASEKIRAARCAQFPRLNLFLFFDEQFHPRLLPEFEHALSPEFSCITAEIELSPPSTQSSPSETIYAIGVNSRRIEGFRDVIKRVLWQHQQRKSGARTYATLMRASHDQKVQPFRLSDYGVFTPYRVKTPRTIRVHSFGHEPFYRYRLCTPKIPGLPKSLREYLWLLFEDCPNHLYKADGFRASQQRFMVKVPLYHTQTHVMIDLAGASRDYTRFTSRHENLQLYFLEHDPCSFACEIPVWTEAREIQDYAEVFGTDAPLTGHIDLLRYTEHRVEVWDYKPNALNEVTAVTQVFLYALMLSIRTGLSLRRFRCGYFDERDLYWFNPHEAQLSPSHHHI
;
A
#
# COMPACT_ATOMS: atom_id res chain seq x y z
N MET A 1 16.17 0.84 16.32
CA MET A 1 15.56 0.40 17.60
C MET A 1 16.24 -0.87 18.08
N THR A 2 16.57 -0.98 19.36
CA THR A 2 17.13 -2.22 19.91
C THR A 2 16.02 -3.24 20.16
N PRO A 3 16.25 -4.55 19.96
CA PRO A 3 15.26 -5.59 20.27
C PRO A 3 14.70 -5.50 21.70
N LYS A 4 15.52 -5.03 22.65
CA LYS A 4 15.13 -4.83 24.06
C LYS A 4 13.98 -3.84 24.23
N ARG A 5 14.04 -2.68 23.56
CA ARG A 5 13.00 -1.63 23.69
C ARG A 5 11.65 -2.10 23.13
N TRP A 6 11.68 -2.91 22.07
CA TRP A 6 10.48 -3.48 21.49
C TRP A 6 9.77 -4.45 22.45
N VAL A 7 10.53 -5.31 23.13
CA VAL A 7 9.98 -6.23 24.15
C VAL A 7 9.34 -5.46 25.31
N LEU A 8 9.98 -4.40 25.79
CA LEU A 8 9.43 -3.56 26.86
C LEU A 8 8.08 -2.94 26.48
N LEU A 9 7.93 -2.46 25.25
CA LEU A 9 6.67 -1.87 24.77
C LEU A 9 5.55 -2.89 24.59
N GLN A 10 5.89 -4.11 24.19
CA GLN A 10 4.92 -5.21 24.15
C GLN A 10 4.42 -5.55 25.56
N GLN A 11 5.33 -5.67 26.52
CA GLN A 11 4.98 -5.91 27.94
C GLN A 11 4.15 -4.75 28.52
N ALA A 12 4.49 -3.50 28.19
CA ALA A 12 3.73 -2.33 28.59
C ALA A 12 2.28 -2.39 28.05
N SER A 13 2.15 -2.69 26.75
CA SER A 13 0.85 -2.85 26.09
C SER A 13 -0.01 -3.94 26.75
N GLU A 14 0.59 -5.08 27.11
CA GLU A 14 -0.10 -6.17 27.81
C GLU A 14 -0.54 -5.75 29.22
N LYS A 15 0.33 -5.07 29.99
CA LYS A 15 -0.01 -4.55 31.32
C LYS A 15 -1.17 -3.56 31.28
N ILE A 16 -1.15 -2.60 30.34
CA ILE A 16 -2.24 -1.62 30.17
C ILE A 16 -3.55 -2.36 29.89
N ARG A 17 -3.52 -3.34 28.99
CA ARG A 17 -4.71 -4.13 28.65
C ARG A 17 -5.22 -4.91 29.84
N ALA A 18 -4.37 -5.59 30.57
CA ALA A 18 -4.77 -6.34 31.76
C ALA A 18 -5.40 -5.41 32.82
N ALA A 19 -4.81 -4.24 33.06
CA ALA A 19 -5.31 -3.27 34.02
C ALA A 19 -6.62 -2.59 33.59
N ARG A 20 -6.87 -2.49 32.28
CA ARG A 20 -7.98 -1.70 31.71
C ARG A 20 -9.03 -2.55 30.99
N CYS A 21 -8.89 -3.87 30.92
CA CYS A 21 -9.76 -4.71 30.10
C CYS A 21 -11.24 -4.64 30.51
N ALA A 22 -11.52 -4.50 31.80
CA ALA A 22 -12.88 -4.38 32.31
C ALA A 22 -13.54 -3.05 31.89
N GLN A 23 -12.75 -1.96 31.87
CA GLN A 23 -13.23 -0.62 31.52
C GLN A 23 -13.27 -0.41 29.98
N PHE A 24 -12.30 -0.97 29.26
CA PHE A 24 -12.10 -0.80 27.83
C PHE A 24 -11.87 -2.15 27.12
N PRO A 25 -12.93 -2.97 26.94
CA PRO A 25 -12.80 -4.32 26.38
C PRO A 25 -12.36 -4.35 24.90
N ARG A 26 -12.32 -3.20 24.23
CA ARG A 26 -11.94 -3.04 22.82
C ARG A 26 -10.83 -2.00 22.66
N LEU A 27 -9.94 -1.94 23.64
CA LEU A 27 -8.83 -0.98 23.66
C LEU A 27 -7.83 -1.29 22.54
N ASN A 28 -7.72 -0.37 21.59
CA ASN A 28 -6.61 -0.29 20.64
C ASN A 28 -5.63 0.73 21.18
N LEU A 29 -4.33 0.45 21.08
CA LEU A 29 -3.27 1.29 21.64
C LEU A 29 -2.25 1.63 20.57
N PHE A 30 -1.71 2.83 20.67
CA PHE A 30 -0.46 3.21 20.02
C PHE A 30 0.50 3.75 21.09
N LEU A 31 1.66 3.11 21.23
CA LEU A 31 2.69 3.46 22.20
C LEU A 31 3.88 4.10 21.47
N PHE A 32 4.24 5.33 21.80
CA PHE A 32 5.29 6.08 21.09
C PHE A 32 6.69 5.65 21.54
N PHE A 33 7.67 5.71 20.61
CA PHE A 33 9.08 5.45 20.91
C PHE A 33 9.87 6.69 21.35
N ASP A 34 9.38 7.90 21.13
CA ASP A 34 10.22 9.10 21.30
C ASP A 34 9.49 10.15 22.12
N GLU A 35 10.12 10.59 23.21
CA GLU A 35 9.65 11.70 24.04
C GLU A 35 9.58 13.01 23.24
N GLN A 36 10.38 13.16 22.18
CA GLN A 36 10.38 14.35 21.33
C GLN A 36 9.13 14.47 20.45
N PHE A 37 8.52 13.35 20.08
CA PHE A 37 7.32 13.35 19.24
C PHE A 37 6.06 13.74 20.02
N HIS A 38 6.08 13.60 21.35
CA HIS A 38 4.85 13.42 22.11
C HIS A 38 4.15 14.73 22.56
N PRO A 39 4.77 15.68 23.27
CA PRO A 39 4.03 16.85 23.78
C PRO A 39 3.48 17.74 22.67
N ARG A 40 4.16 17.78 21.52
CA ARG A 40 3.78 18.62 20.39
C ARG A 40 2.64 18.04 19.57
N LEU A 41 2.60 16.72 19.39
CA LEU A 41 1.62 16.08 18.52
C LEU A 41 0.38 15.57 19.26
N LEU A 42 0.42 15.44 20.59
CA LEU A 42 -0.75 14.97 21.35
C LEU A 42 -2.01 15.79 21.04
N PRO A 43 -1.98 17.14 21.01
CA PRO A 43 -3.15 17.92 20.60
C PRO A 43 -3.60 17.64 19.17
N GLU A 44 -2.68 17.38 18.24
CA GLU A 44 -3.01 17.01 16.85
C GLU A 44 -3.70 15.64 16.80
N PHE A 45 -3.23 14.66 17.56
CA PHE A 45 -3.88 13.36 17.66
C PHE A 45 -5.26 13.44 18.30
N GLU A 46 -5.40 14.16 19.42
CA GLU A 46 -6.69 14.35 20.09
C GLU A 46 -7.68 15.05 19.16
N HIS A 47 -7.24 16.11 18.48
CA HIS A 47 -8.05 16.80 17.48
C HIS A 47 -8.44 15.88 16.33
N ALA A 48 -7.50 15.10 15.78
CA ALA A 48 -7.77 14.20 14.66
C ALA A 48 -8.62 12.97 15.02
N LEU A 49 -8.57 12.52 16.29
CA LEU A 49 -9.32 11.36 16.79
C LEU A 49 -10.71 11.73 17.30
N SER A 50 -10.87 12.90 17.92
CA SER A 50 -12.11 13.33 18.59
C SER A 50 -13.39 13.28 17.74
N PRO A 51 -13.38 13.48 16.40
CA PRO A 51 -14.59 13.37 15.60
C PRO A 51 -15.13 11.94 15.50
N GLU A 52 -14.27 10.94 15.71
CA GLU A 52 -14.59 9.53 15.44
C GLU A 52 -14.44 8.62 16.65
N PHE A 53 -13.68 9.06 17.68
CA PHE A 53 -13.28 8.23 18.81
C PHE A 53 -13.24 9.02 20.11
N SER A 54 -13.68 8.37 21.20
CA SER A 54 -13.31 8.78 22.54
C SER A 54 -11.86 8.36 22.80
N CYS A 55 -10.97 9.35 22.83
CA CYS A 55 -9.53 9.18 23.03
C CYS A 55 -9.19 9.06 24.52
N ILE A 56 -8.20 8.22 24.84
CA ILE A 56 -7.60 8.10 26.16
C ILE A 56 -6.10 8.29 25.96
N THR A 57 -5.52 9.24 26.68
CA THR A 57 -4.08 9.49 26.69
C THR A 57 -3.53 9.07 28.05
N ALA A 58 -2.32 8.50 28.06
CA ALA A 58 -1.69 8.06 29.29
C ALA A 58 -0.16 8.17 29.19
N GLU A 59 0.44 8.63 30.28
CA GLU A 59 1.89 8.55 30.52
C GLU A 59 2.16 7.30 31.37
N ILE A 60 3.18 6.55 31.01
CA ILE A 60 3.46 5.24 31.58
C ILE A 60 4.94 5.17 31.90
N GLU A 61 5.26 5.14 33.18
CA GLU A 61 6.63 4.85 33.63
C GLU A 61 6.93 3.36 33.46
N LEU A 62 7.93 3.05 32.62
CA LEU A 62 8.53 1.73 32.55
C LEU A 62 9.73 1.67 33.48
N SER A 63 9.57 0.95 34.59
CA SER A 63 10.72 0.53 35.40
C SER A 63 11.51 -0.56 34.65
N PRO A 64 12.85 -0.50 34.64
CA PRO A 64 13.65 -1.59 34.10
C PRO A 64 13.38 -2.89 34.87
N PRO A 65 13.69 -4.05 34.27
CA PRO A 65 13.74 -5.30 35.02
C PRO A 65 14.65 -5.11 36.25
N SER A 66 14.26 -5.67 37.40
CA SER A 66 14.94 -5.51 38.70
C SER A 66 16.44 -5.86 38.71
N THR A 67 16.95 -6.45 37.63
CA THR A 67 18.34 -6.84 37.43
C THR A 67 19.20 -5.78 36.70
N GLN A 68 18.64 -4.63 36.29
CA GLN A 68 19.39 -3.57 35.58
C GLN A 68 19.21 -2.20 36.21
N SER A 69 20.31 -1.50 36.48
CA SER A 69 20.36 -0.14 37.06
C SER A 69 20.12 0.97 36.02
N SER A 70 19.23 0.74 35.06
CA SER A 70 18.88 1.76 34.08
C SER A 70 17.86 2.74 34.67
N PRO A 71 17.83 4.02 34.25
CA PRO A 71 16.77 4.95 34.63
C PRO A 71 15.39 4.43 34.15
N SER A 72 14.32 4.80 34.86
CA SER A 72 12.96 4.61 34.37
C SER A 72 12.76 5.38 33.08
N GLU A 73 12.00 4.81 32.16
CA GLU A 73 11.68 5.41 30.86
C GLU A 73 10.18 5.72 30.82
N THR A 74 9.81 6.95 30.52
CA THR A 74 8.40 7.32 30.37
C THR A 74 7.96 7.08 28.93
N ILE A 75 6.90 6.32 28.76
CA ILE A 75 6.28 6.06 27.47
C ILE A 75 4.89 6.64 27.44
N TYR A 76 4.54 7.17 26.29
CA TYR A 76 3.22 7.73 26.06
C TYR A 76 2.37 6.79 25.23
N ALA A 77 1.10 6.69 25.62
CA ALA A 77 0.12 5.87 24.94
C ALA A 77 -1.11 6.69 24.57
N ILE A 78 -1.58 6.48 23.33
CA ILE A 78 -2.90 6.92 22.89
C ILE A 78 -3.74 5.66 22.68
N GLY A 79 -4.94 5.67 23.25
CA GLY A 79 -5.86 4.56 23.22
C GLY A 79 -7.26 4.96 22.78
N VAL A 80 -7.92 4.06 22.05
CA VAL A 80 -9.35 4.19 21.74
C VAL A 80 -10.07 2.87 22.00
N ASN A 81 -11.22 2.94 22.66
CA ASN A 81 -12.07 1.77 22.91
C ASN A 81 -13.06 1.57 21.75
N SER A 82 -12.65 0.87 20.69
CA SER A 82 -13.45 0.77 19.45
C SER A 82 -13.26 -0.55 18.71
N ARG A 83 -14.29 -0.96 17.96
CA ARG A 83 -14.20 -2.06 16.99
C ARG A 83 -13.47 -1.65 15.69
N ARG A 84 -13.34 -0.36 15.41
CA ARG A 84 -12.77 0.18 14.17
C ARG A 84 -11.23 0.26 14.27
N ILE A 85 -10.58 -0.90 14.29
CA ILE A 85 -9.10 -1.03 14.41
C ILE A 85 -8.39 -0.20 13.33
N GLU A 86 -8.77 -0.40 12.07
CA GLU A 86 -8.11 0.29 10.94
C GLU A 86 -8.44 1.78 10.92
N GLY A 87 -9.66 2.18 11.31
CA GLY A 87 -10.00 3.61 11.44
C GLY A 87 -9.09 4.33 12.44
N PHE A 88 -8.85 3.72 13.60
CA PHE A 88 -7.89 4.26 14.56
C PHE A 88 -6.47 4.32 13.98
N ARG A 89 -6.00 3.22 13.39
CA ARG A 89 -4.67 3.14 12.78
C ARG A 89 -4.48 4.20 11.69
N ASP A 90 -5.49 4.44 10.87
CA ASP A 90 -5.46 5.40 9.76
C ASP A 90 -5.36 6.84 10.25
N VAL A 91 -6.06 7.19 11.33
CA VAL A 91 -5.90 8.51 11.97
C VAL A 91 -4.47 8.69 12.47
N ILE A 92 -3.91 7.69 13.16
CA ILE A 92 -2.53 7.75 13.65
C ILE A 92 -1.54 7.93 12.49
N LYS A 93 -1.66 7.11 11.44
CA LYS A 93 -0.82 7.20 10.24
C LYS A 93 -0.93 8.56 9.58
N ARG A 94 -2.14 9.12 9.43
CA ARG A 94 -2.38 10.42 8.78
C ARG A 94 -1.64 11.56 9.49
N VAL A 95 -1.69 11.61 10.81
CA VAL A 95 -0.95 12.61 11.59
C VAL A 95 0.55 12.41 11.39
N LEU A 96 1.06 11.20 11.62
CA LEU A 96 2.50 10.91 11.51
C LEU A 96 3.07 11.09 10.09
N TRP A 97 2.25 10.87 9.06
CA TRP A 97 2.64 11.03 7.66
C TRP A 97 3.06 12.46 7.32
N GLN A 98 2.39 13.45 7.92
CA GLN A 98 2.69 14.87 7.73
C GLN A 98 4.06 15.25 8.31
N HIS A 99 4.46 14.57 9.38
CA HIS A 99 5.74 14.78 10.08
C HIS A 99 6.87 13.91 9.52
N GLN A 100 6.61 13.16 8.45
CA GLN A 100 7.64 12.33 7.82
C GLN A 100 8.71 13.20 7.14
N GLN A 101 9.88 13.33 7.78
CA GLN A 101 11.04 13.94 7.15
C GLN A 101 11.73 12.93 6.22
N ARG A 102 11.53 13.07 4.91
CA ARG A 102 12.27 12.27 3.92
C ARG A 102 13.53 13.01 3.49
N LYS A 103 14.69 12.40 3.77
CA LYS A 103 16.02 12.83 3.32
C LYS A 103 16.43 12.21 1.97
N SER A 104 15.54 11.53 1.25
CA SER A 104 15.90 10.97 -0.05
C SER A 104 15.96 12.09 -1.08
N GLY A 105 17.11 12.26 -1.75
CA GLY A 105 17.21 13.13 -2.91
C GLY A 105 16.17 12.71 -3.95
N ALA A 106 15.13 13.54 -4.10
CA ALA A 106 14.10 13.34 -5.11
C ALA A 106 14.78 13.21 -6.47
N ARG A 107 14.30 12.29 -7.30
CA ARG A 107 14.88 12.04 -8.61
C ARG A 107 13.99 12.64 -9.67
N THR A 108 14.56 13.04 -10.79
CA THR A 108 13.78 13.38 -11.97
C THR A 108 13.09 12.13 -12.53
N TYR A 109 11.92 12.31 -13.14
CA TYR A 109 11.17 11.28 -13.85
C TYR A 109 12.06 10.59 -14.89
N ALA A 110 12.84 11.37 -15.65
CA ALA A 110 13.79 10.84 -16.62
C ALA A 110 14.81 9.86 -15.99
N THR A 111 15.24 10.13 -14.75
CA THR A 111 16.17 9.25 -14.02
C THR A 111 15.49 7.95 -13.60
N LEU A 112 14.23 8.01 -13.16
CA LEU A 112 13.44 6.82 -12.82
C LEU A 112 13.25 5.91 -14.04
N MET A 113 12.92 6.50 -15.20
CA MET A 113 12.72 5.77 -16.46
C MET A 113 14.00 5.07 -16.96
N ARG A 114 15.17 5.69 -16.74
CA ARG A 114 16.47 5.16 -17.21
C ARG A 114 17.17 4.25 -16.22
N ALA A 115 16.66 4.09 -15.00
CA ALA A 115 17.31 3.32 -13.96
C ALA A 115 17.57 1.87 -14.40
N SER A 116 18.83 1.46 -14.45
CA SER A 116 19.25 0.09 -14.81
C SER A 116 19.28 -0.87 -13.61
N HIS A 117 19.23 -0.35 -12.38
CA HIS A 117 19.39 -1.11 -11.16
C HIS A 117 18.28 -0.81 -10.14
N ASP A 118 18.06 -1.79 -9.26
CA ASP A 118 17.16 -1.65 -8.12
C ASP A 118 17.72 -0.63 -7.12
N GLN A 119 16.82 0.03 -6.44
CA GLN A 119 17.10 1.16 -5.57
C GLN A 119 16.67 0.84 -4.14
N LYS A 120 17.39 1.43 -3.19
CA LYS A 120 16.98 1.36 -1.80
C LYS A 120 15.83 2.34 -1.57
N VAL A 121 14.73 1.81 -1.05
CA VAL A 121 13.56 2.59 -0.64
C VAL A 121 13.45 2.59 0.88
N GLN A 122 13.01 3.72 1.43
CA GLN A 122 12.60 3.83 2.83
C GLN A 122 11.09 4.15 2.86
N PRO A 123 10.23 3.11 2.96
CA PRO A 123 8.81 3.33 3.08
C PRO A 123 8.50 3.96 4.44
N PHE A 124 7.39 4.68 4.52
CA PHE A 124 6.80 4.98 5.82
C PHE A 124 6.46 3.66 6.53
N ARG A 125 6.80 3.56 7.81
CA ARG A 125 6.41 2.44 8.66
C ARG A 125 5.87 3.02 9.95
N LEU A 126 4.65 2.64 10.34
CA LEU A 126 4.09 3.06 11.62
C LEU A 126 5.00 2.60 12.79
N SER A 127 5.67 1.46 12.60
CA SER A 127 6.67 0.90 13.51
C SER A 127 7.96 1.72 13.66
N ASP A 128 8.14 2.82 12.92
CA ASP A 128 9.26 3.74 13.13
C ASP A 128 8.92 4.78 14.22
N TYR A 129 7.63 4.96 14.52
CA TYR A 129 7.12 5.97 15.46
C TYR A 129 6.60 5.38 16.77
N GLY A 130 6.09 4.15 16.72
CA GLY A 130 5.58 3.47 17.91
C GLY A 130 5.15 2.02 17.68
N VAL A 131 4.56 1.42 18.71
CA VAL A 131 3.94 0.09 18.66
C VAL A 131 2.44 0.25 18.60
N PHE A 132 1.82 -0.25 17.52
CA PHE A 132 0.37 -0.35 17.42
C PHE A 132 -0.11 -1.70 17.92
N THR A 133 -0.96 -1.70 18.94
CA THR A 133 -1.56 -2.93 19.47
C THR A 133 -3.07 -2.90 19.21
N PRO A 134 -3.60 -3.73 18.28
CA PRO A 134 -5.03 -3.83 18.02
C PRO A 134 -5.74 -4.62 19.13
N TYR A 135 -6.98 -4.29 19.47
CA TYR A 135 -7.70 -5.04 20.54
C TYR A 135 -7.87 -6.53 20.20
N ARG A 136 -7.86 -6.86 18.90
CA ARG A 136 -7.87 -8.23 18.37
C ARG A 136 -6.91 -8.37 17.19
N VAL A 137 -6.11 -9.43 17.19
CA VAL A 137 -5.28 -9.82 16.05
C VAL A 137 -6.09 -10.78 15.17
N LYS A 138 -6.07 -10.57 13.86
CA LYS A 138 -6.69 -11.50 12.89
C LYS A 138 -5.70 -12.61 12.57
N THR A 139 -6.17 -13.85 12.55
CA THR A 139 -5.36 -14.99 12.09
C THR A 139 -5.13 -14.90 10.58
N PRO A 140 -3.89 -15.13 10.09
CA PRO A 140 -3.63 -15.16 8.67
C PRO A 140 -4.32 -16.37 8.01
N ARG A 141 -4.80 -16.16 6.78
CA ARG A 141 -5.32 -17.21 5.89
C ARG A 141 -4.36 -17.38 4.71
N THR A 142 -4.51 -18.46 3.95
CA THR A 142 -3.77 -18.70 2.70
C THR A 142 -3.83 -17.49 1.76
N ILE A 143 -5.04 -16.97 1.54
CA ILE A 143 -5.24 -15.66 0.90
C ILE A 143 -5.58 -14.67 2.01
N ARG A 144 -4.65 -13.78 2.32
CA ARG A 144 -4.86 -12.68 3.27
C ARG A 144 -5.63 -11.57 2.58
N VAL A 145 -6.65 -11.03 3.24
CA VAL A 145 -7.54 -10.00 2.67
C VAL A 145 -7.56 -8.77 3.58
N HIS A 146 -7.50 -7.59 2.97
CA HIS A 146 -7.72 -6.30 3.62
C HIS A 146 -8.70 -5.47 2.79
N SER A 147 -9.66 -4.83 3.46
CA SER A 147 -10.63 -3.96 2.79
C SER A 147 -10.26 -2.51 3.06
N PHE A 148 -10.01 -1.77 1.99
CA PHE A 148 -9.68 -0.35 2.04
C PHE A 148 -10.92 0.48 1.76
N GLY A 149 -11.19 1.46 2.62
CA GLY A 149 -12.24 2.47 2.43
C GLY A 149 -11.85 3.57 1.45
N HIS A 150 -11.05 3.25 0.43
CA HIS A 150 -10.81 4.16 -0.68
C HIS A 150 -12.10 4.13 -1.50
N GLU A 151 -12.77 5.23 -1.79
CA GLU A 151 -14.10 5.18 -2.41
C GLU A 151 -13.98 4.89 -3.92
N PRO A 152 -14.55 3.79 -4.47
CA PRO A 152 -15.35 2.72 -3.83
C PRO A 152 -14.51 1.63 -3.16
N PHE A 153 -15.02 0.94 -2.13
CA PHE A 153 -14.25 -0.05 -1.37
C PHE A 153 -13.47 -1.06 -2.23
N TYR A 154 -12.15 -1.16 -1.97
CA TYR A 154 -11.27 -2.13 -2.62
C TYR A 154 -10.86 -3.23 -1.67
N ARG A 155 -10.70 -4.46 -2.18
CA ARG A 155 -10.36 -5.65 -1.39
C ARG A 155 -9.00 -6.19 -1.83
N TYR A 156 -7.96 -5.64 -1.24
CA TYR A 156 -6.60 -6.13 -1.41
C TYR A 156 -6.48 -7.58 -0.96
N ARG A 157 -5.92 -8.42 -1.82
CA ARG A 157 -5.70 -9.85 -1.58
C ARG A 157 -4.26 -10.22 -1.85
N LEU A 158 -3.70 -11.05 -0.96
CA LEU A 158 -2.34 -11.57 -1.07
C LEU A 158 -2.34 -13.09 -0.86
N CYS A 159 -1.91 -13.84 -1.88
CA CYS A 159 -1.75 -15.29 -1.80
C CYS A 159 -0.41 -15.63 -1.12
N THR A 160 -0.45 -15.83 0.19
CA THR A 160 0.74 -15.95 1.04
C THR A 160 1.71 -17.09 0.67
N PRO A 161 1.27 -18.27 0.20
CA PRO A 161 2.19 -19.33 -0.21
C PRO A 161 3.03 -18.98 -1.44
N LYS A 162 2.58 -18.04 -2.28
CA LYS A 162 3.26 -17.64 -3.53
C LYS A 162 4.32 -16.54 -3.32
N ILE A 163 4.43 -16.00 -2.12
CA ILE A 163 5.29 -14.87 -1.78
C ILE A 163 6.78 -15.20 -1.69
N PRO A 164 7.24 -16.37 -1.17
CA PRO A 164 8.66 -16.64 -0.96
C PRO A 164 9.55 -16.46 -2.20
N GLY A 165 9.04 -16.74 -3.41
CA GLY A 165 9.79 -16.61 -4.66
C GLY A 165 9.94 -15.19 -5.23
N LEU A 166 9.27 -14.20 -4.63
CA LEU A 166 9.27 -12.82 -5.14
C LEU A 166 10.51 -12.03 -4.68
N PRO A 167 10.90 -10.95 -5.40
CA PRO A 167 11.94 -10.02 -4.95
C PRO A 167 11.66 -9.48 -3.55
N LYS A 168 12.71 -9.41 -2.71
CA LYS A 168 12.59 -9.05 -1.29
C LYS A 168 11.81 -7.75 -1.08
N SER A 169 12.13 -6.69 -1.82
CA SER A 169 11.48 -5.39 -1.66
C SER A 169 10.00 -5.40 -2.07
N LEU A 170 9.63 -6.20 -3.07
CA LEU A 170 8.23 -6.42 -3.43
C LEU A 170 7.48 -7.15 -2.32
N ARG A 171 8.07 -8.22 -1.74
CA ARG A 171 7.46 -8.92 -0.59
C ARG A 171 7.22 -7.98 0.57
N GLU A 172 8.23 -7.18 0.92
CA GLU A 172 8.15 -6.22 2.01
C GLU A 172 7.05 -5.19 1.76
N TYR A 173 6.94 -4.66 0.53
CA TYR A 173 5.86 -3.74 0.15
C TYR A 173 4.46 -4.38 0.30
N LEU A 174 4.28 -5.60 -0.21
CA LEU A 174 2.99 -6.29 -0.14
C LEU A 174 2.55 -6.56 1.30
N TRP A 175 3.48 -6.93 2.19
CA TRP A 175 3.17 -7.07 3.61
C TRP A 175 2.86 -5.74 4.29
N LEU A 176 3.61 -4.69 3.92
CA LEU A 176 3.47 -3.35 4.45
C LEU A 176 2.06 -2.78 4.19
N LEU A 177 1.42 -3.10 3.07
CA LEU A 177 0.06 -2.64 2.75
C LEU A 177 -0.98 -3.02 3.81
N PHE A 178 -0.82 -4.14 4.52
CA PHE A 178 -1.77 -4.54 5.57
C PHE A 178 -1.74 -3.66 6.82
N GLU A 179 -0.70 -2.85 6.98
CA GLU A 179 -0.42 -2.08 8.19
C GLU A 179 -0.30 -0.59 7.85
N ASP A 180 0.50 -0.26 6.84
CA ASP A 180 0.99 1.09 6.58
C ASP A 180 0.51 1.68 5.25
N CYS A 181 -0.54 1.13 4.61
CA CYS A 181 -1.16 1.78 3.46
C CYS A 181 -1.67 3.20 3.85
N PRO A 182 -1.30 4.26 3.12
CA PRO A 182 -1.68 5.62 3.45
C PRO A 182 -3.06 5.95 2.90
N ASN A 183 -4.10 5.42 3.54
CA ASN A 183 -5.48 5.50 3.08
C ASN A 183 -5.97 6.95 2.84
N HIS A 184 -5.40 7.92 3.57
CA HIS A 184 -5.72 9.35 3.43
C HIS A 184 -5.29 9.97 2.08
N LEU A 185 -4.43 9.31 1.30
CA LEU A 185 -4.06 9.75 -0.05
C LEU A 185 -5.12 9.38 -1.10
N TYR A 186 -5.96 8.38 -0.84
CA TYR A 186 -6.91 7.83 -1.79
C TYR A 186 -8.27 8.53 -1.73
N LYS A 187 -8.29 9.82 -2.07
CA LYS A 187 -9.51 10.63 -2.12
C LYS A 187 -10.37 10.30 -3.35
N ALA A 188 -11.68 10.50 -3.26
CA ALA A 188 -12.62 10.24 -4.36
C ALA A 188 -12.34 11.11 -5.60
N ASP A 189 -12.01 12.37 -5.37
CA ASP A 189 -11.66 13.41 -6.34
C ASP A 189 -10.15 13.57 -6.57
N GLY A 190 -9.35 12.57 -6.14
CA GLY A 190 -7.90 12.60 -6.23
C GLY A 190 -7.35 12.38 -7.65
N PHE A 191 -6.06 12.64 -7.82
CA PHE A 191 -5.33 12.35 -9.06
C PHE A 191 -5.13 10.83 -9.22
N ARG A 192 -6.14 10.15 -9.79
CA ARG A 192 -6.16 8.68 -9.92
C ARG A 192 -5.69 8.22 -11.28
N ALA A 193 -4.78 7.24 -11.33
CA ALA A 193 -4.22 6.71 -12.58
C ALA A 193 -5.27 6.26 -13.61
N SER A 194 -6.37 5.65 -13.16
CA SER A 194 -7.47 5.18 -14.02
C SER A 194 -8.30 6.30 -14.66
N GLN A 195 -8.19 7.53 -14.15
CA GLN A 195 -8.89 8.70 -14.69
C GLN A 195 -7.98 9.54 -15.60
N GLN A 196 -6.70 9.17 -15.72
CA GLN A 196 -5.74 9.98 -16.45
C GLN A 196 -5.81 9.77 -17.95
N ARG A 197 -5.58 10.87 -18.68
CA ARG A 197 -5.60 10.92 -20.15
C ARG A 197 -4.23 11.23 -20.75
N PHE A 198 -3.15 11.02 -20.01
CA PHE A 198 -1.80 11.11 -20.57
C PHE A 198 -1.68 10.17 -21.76
N MET A 199 -0.88 10.56 -22.76
CA MET A 199 -0.53 9.68 -23.86
C MET A 199 0.81 9.03 -23.55
N VAL A 200 0.78 7.71 -23.36
CA VAL A 200 1.97 6.88 -23.23
C VAL A 200 2.27 6.26 -24.59
N LYS A 201 3.41 6.64 -25.18
CA LYS A 201 3.93 6.01 -26.40
C LYS A 201 4.85 4.86 -26.03
N VAL A 202 4.50 3.65 -26.45
CA VAL A 202 5.28 2.43 -26.18
C VAL A 202 4.94 1.38 -27.25
N PRO A 203 5.89 0.50 -27.63
CA PRO A 203 5.56 -0.68 -28.43
C PRO A 203 4.54 -1.55 -27.70
N LEU A 204 3.37 -1.72 -28.30
CA LEU A 204 2.27 -2.53 -27.77
C LEU A 204 2.15 -3.81 -28.58
N TYR A 205 2.20 -4.95 -27.89
CA TYR A 205 2.09 -6.27 -28.50
C TYR A 205 0.70 -6.84 -28.22
N HIS A 206 0.07 -7.39 -29.24
CA HIS A 206 -1.26 -8.01 -29.17
C HIS A 206 -1.17 -9.52 -29.43
N THR A 207 -1.97 -10.29 -28.70
CA THR A 207 -2.18 -11.71 -28.95
C THR A 207 -3.61 -12.12 -28.59
N GLN A 208 -4.11 -13.14 -29.27
CA GLN A 208 -5.38 -13.80 -28.96
C GLN A 208 -5.17 -15.20 -28.37
N THR A 209 -3.90 -15.57 -28.12
CA THR A 209 -3.51 -16.85 -27.52
C THR A 209 -2.57 -16.57 -26.36
N HIS A 210 -3.05 -16.75 -25.13
CA HIS A 210 -2.27 -16.60 -23.90
C HIS A 210 -3.01 -17.24 -22.72
N VAL A 211 -2.27 -17.80 -21.76
CA VAL A 211 -2.86 -18.45 -20.57
C VAL A 211 -3.83 -17.54 -19.79
N MET A 212 -3.60 -16.22 -19.81
CA MET A 212 -4.50 -15.28 -19.15
C MET A 212 -5.86 -15.15 -19.82
N ILE A 213 -5.91 -15.27 -21.15
CA ILE A 213 -7.17 -15.27 -21.90
C ILE A 213 -7.97 -16.52 -21.50
N ASP A 214 -7.31 -17.68 -21.44
CA ASP A 214 -7.94 -18.95 -21.04
C ASP A 214 -8.45 -18.89 -19.60
N LEU A 215 -7.64 -18.37 -18.67
CA LEU A 215 -8.03 -18.19 -17.26
C LEU A 215 -9.20 -17.20 -17.11
N ALA A 216 -9.20 -16.11 -17.87
CA ALA A 216 -10.30 -15.14 -17.86
C ALA A 216 -11.60 -15.79 -18.38
N GLY A 217 -11.50 -16.58 -19.46
CA GLY A 217 -12.61 -17.38 -19.99
C GLY A 217 -13.16 -18.38 -18.96
N ALA A 218 -12.28 -19.17 -18.34
CA ALA A 218 -12.64 -20.16 -17.33
C ALA A 218 -13.23 -19.54 -16.05
N SER A 219 -12.88 -18.29 -15.73
CA SER A 219 -13.42 -17.59 -14.56
C SER A 219 -14.91 -17.20 -14.69
N ARG A 220 -15.50 -17.30 -15.88
CA ARG A 220 -16.90 -16.87 -16.14
C ARG A 220 -17.93 -17.60 -15.28
N ASP A 221 -17.70 -18.87 -15.02
CA ASP A 221 -18.59 -19.72 -14.21
C ASP A 221 -18.24 -19.68 -12.71
N TYR A 222 -17.24 -18.88 -12.33
CA TYR A 222 -16.82 -18.74 -10.95
C TYR A 222 -17.67 -17.69 -10.23
N THR A 223 -18.63 -18.12 -9.40
CA THR A 223 -19.66 -17.24 -8.81
C THR A 223 -19.56 -17.12 -7.29
N ARG A 224 -18.39 -16.77 -6.76
CA ARG A 224 -18.21 -16.58 -5.30
C ARG A 224 -18.69 -15.21 -4.79
N PHE A 225 -18.67 -14.20 -5.66
CA PHE A 225 -19.11 -12.84 -5.40
C PHE A 225 -20.09 -12.37 -6.48
N THR A 226 -20.80 -11.28 -6.20
CA THR A 226 -21.68 -10.64 -7.18
C THR A 226 -20.90 -9.95 -8.31
N SER A 227 -19.70 -9.43 -8.00
CA SER A 227 -18.85 -8.77 -9.00
C SER A 227 -18.09 -9.78 -9.84
N ARG A 228 -18.27 -9.71 -11.18
CA ARG A 228 -17.48 -10.49 -12.15
C ARG A 228 -15.98 -10.20 -12.02
N HIS A 229 -15.62 -8.93 -11.86
CA HIS A 229 -14.22 -8.50 -11.69
C HIS A 229 -13.57 -9.18 -10.50
N GLU A 230 -14.27 -9.19 -9.38
CA GLU A 230 -13.78 -9.79 -8.14
C GLU A 230 -13.68 -11.32 -8.23
N ASN A 231 -14.63 -11.96 -8.92
CA ASN A 231 -14.58 -13.38 -9.22
C ASN A 231 -13.38 -13.75 -10.08
N LEU A 232 -13.12 -12.97 -11.15
CA LEU A 232 -11.96 -13.16 -12.01
C LEU A 232 -10.66 -13.05 -11.21
N GLN A 233 -10.48 -11.97 -10.46
CA GLN A 233 -9.31 -11.77 -9.62
C GLN A 233 -9.08 -12.92 -8.63
N LEU A 234 -10.13 -13.36 -7.92
CA LEU A 234 -10.00 -14.49 -7.00
C LEU A 234 -9.69 -15.79 -7.74
N TYR A 235 -10.31 -16.02 -8.90
CA TYR A 235 -10.05 -17.20 -9.73
C TYR A 235 -8.57 -17.28 -10.12
N PHE A 236 -7.98 -16.17 -10.57
CA PHE A 236 -6.55 -16.09 -10.87
C PHE A 236 -5.69 -16.40 -9.64
N LEU A 237 -5.99 -15.84 -8.47
CA LEU A 237 -5.23 -16.15 -7.24
C LEU A 237 -5.30 -17.64 -6.85
N GLU A 238 -6.39 -18.33 -7.16
CA GLU A 238 -6.58 -19.74 -6.83
C GLU A 238 -6.01 -20.70 -7.89
N HIS A 239 -6.07 -20.34 -9.18
CA HIS A 239 -5.81 -21.29 -10.28
C HIS A 239 -4.57 -20.95 -11.12
N ASP A 240 -4.08 -19.70 -11.11
CA ASP A 240 -2.85 -19.34 -11.80
C ASP A 240 -1.66 -19.39 -10.83
N PRO A 241 -0.67 -20.29 -11.01
CA PRO A 241 0.50 -20.35 -10.13
C PRO A 241 1.31 -19.05 -10.13
N CYS A 242 1.22 -18.24 -11.19
CA CYS A 242 1.96 -16.99 -11.33
C CYS A 242 1.28 -15.79 -10.65
N SER A 243 -0.04 -15.84 -10.42
CA SER A 243 -0.82 -14.75 -9.81
C SER A 243 -0.73 -14.77 -8.29
N PHE A 244 -0.30 -13.67 -7.67
CA PHE A 244 -0.04 -13.63 -6.22
C PHE A 244 -0.72 -12.50 -5.46
N ALA A 245 -1.21 -11.45 -6.11
CA ALA A 245 -1.96 -10.37 -5.45
C ALA A 245 -3.01 -9.73 -6.36
N CYS A 246 -4.08 -9.19 -5.75
CA CYS A 246 -5.12 -8.43 -6.43
C CYS A 246 -5.49 -7.17 -5.65
N GLU A 247 -6.02 -6.17 -6.35
CA GLU A 247 -6.44 -4.86 -5.80
C GLU A 247 -5.34 -4.19 -4.97
N ILE A 248 -4.12 -4.15 -5.52
CA ILE A 248 -2.93 -3.66 -4.81
C ILE A 248 -2.93 -2.13 -4.85
N PRO A 249 -3.09 -1.44 -3.71
CA PRO A 249 -2.97 0.01 -3.68
C PRO A 249 -1.53 0.40 -4.05
N VAL A 250 -1.39 1.41 -4.90
CA VAL A 250 -0.12 2.05 -5.25
C VAL A 250 -0.29 3.57 -5.26
N TRP A 251 0.78 4.30 -4.93
CA TRP A 251 0.78 5.76 -4.90
C TRP A 251 2.17 6.34 -5.16
N THR A 252 2.20 7.60 -5.59
CA THR A 252 3.38 8.46 -5.49
C THR A 252 2.99 9.89 -5.17
N GLU A 253 3.83 10.59 -4.41
CA GLU A 253 3.61 11.98 -4.00
C GLU A 253 4.58 12.92 -4.73
N ALA A 254 4.22 14.20 -4.86
CA ALA A 254 5.05 15.20 -5.54
C ALA A 254 6.48 15.28 -4.98
N ARG A 255 6.66 15.13 -3.66
CA ARG A 255 7.98 15.14 -3.00
C ARG A 255 8.92 13.98 -3.41
N GLU A 256 8.43 12.98 -4.13
CA GLU A 256 9.21 11.79 -4.49
C GLU A 256 9.86 11.90 -5.87
N ILE A 257 9.36 12.82 -6.70
CA ILE A 257 9.83 13.06 -8.06
C ILE A 257 10.14 14.56 -8.18
N GLN A 258 11.38 14.91 -8.50
CA GLN A 258 11.85 16.30 -8.49
C GLN A 258 11.04 17.20 -9.44
N ASP A 259 10.72 16.68 -10.61
CA ASP A 259 10.00 17.31 -11.71
C ASP A 259 8.52 16.87 -11.77
N TYR A 260 7.93 16.49 -10.62
CA TYR A 260 6.58 15.93 -10.56
C TYR A 260 5.53 16.83 -11.20
N ALA A 261 5.46 18.10 -10.78
CA ALA A 261 4.48 19.05 -11.27
C ALA A 261 4.63 19.31 -12.78
N GLU A 262 5.86 19.31 -13.28
CA GLU A 262 6.15 19.50 -14.72
C GLU A 262 5.70 18.29 -15.55
N VAL A 263 5.84 17.08 -15.00
CA VAL A 263 5.48 15.83 -15.67
C VAL A 263 3.97 15.58 -15.62
N PHE A 264 3.34 15.82 -14.46
CA PHE A 264 1.95 15.44 -14.20
C PHE A 264 0.96 16.62 -14.21
N GLY A 265 1.45 17.87 -14.24
CA GLY A 265 0.61 19.07 -14.26
C GLY A 265 -0.12 19.34 -12.94
N THR A 266 0.31 18.73 -11.83
CA THR A 266 -0.32 18.85 -10.50
C THR A 266 0.68 18.47 -9.41
N ASP A 267 0.43 18.90 -8.17
CA ASP A 267 1.12 18.42 -6.96
C ASP A 267 0.31 17.37 -6.19
N ALA A 268 -0.90 17.04 -6.66
CA ALA A 268 -1.73 16.03 -6.03
C ALA A 268 -1.08 14.64 -6.11
N PRO A 269 -1.12 13.83 -5.04
CA PRO A 269 -0.61 12.46 -5.06
C PRO A 269 -1.30 11.62 -6.13
N LEU A 270 -0.49 10.98 -6.99
CA LEU A 270 -0.98 9.99 -7.94
C LEU A 270 -1.30 8.71 -7.18
N THR A 271 -2.49 8.16 -7.38
CA THR A 271 -2.95 6.94 -6.69
C THR A 271 -3.58 5.95 -7.65
N GLY A 272 -3.66 4.68 -7.24
CA GLY A 272 -4.33 3.64 -8.01
C GLY A 272 -4.39 2.29 -7.31
N HIS A 273 -5.10 1.36 -7.95
CA HIS A 273 -5.25 -0.03 -7.52
C HIS A 273 -4.96 -0.94 -8.70
N ILE A 274 -3.95 -1.78 -8.57
CA ILE A 274 -3.59 -2.76 -9.59
C ILE A 274 -4.54 -3.96 -9.45
N ASP A 275 -5.24 -4.32 -10.52
CA ASP A 275 -6.17 -5.45 -10.49
C ASP A 275 -5.47 -6.76 -10.17
N LEU A 276 -4.33 -7.03 -10.83
CA LEU A 276 -3.64 -8.30 -10.74
C LEU A 276 -2.12 -8.13 -10.87
N LEU A 277 -1.37 -8.75 -9.94
CA LEU A 277 0.07 -8.95 -10.07
C LEU A 277 0.41 -10.42 -10.32
N ARG A 278 1.27 -10.64 -11.31
CA ARG A 278 1.87 -11.94 -11.62
C ARG A 278 3.39 -11.88 -11.54
N TYR A 279 4.04 -13.02 -11.34
CA TYR A 279 5.50 -13.13 -11.42
C TYR A 279 5.90 -14.29 -12.33
N THR A 280 6.53 -13.96 -13.44
CA THR A 280 6.93 -14.89 -14.51
C THR A 280 8.32 -14.48 -14.99
N GLU A 281 9.18 -15.43 -15.35
CA GLU A 281 10.47 -15.13 -16.00
C GLU A 281 11.31 -14.05 -15.26
N HIS A 282 11.28 -14.05 -13.92
CA HIS A 282 11.93 -13.06 -13.06
C HIS A 282 11.44 -11.60 -13.21
N ARG A 283 10.28 -11.40 -13.84
CA ARG A 283 9.62 -10.11 -14.03
C ARG A 283 8.33 -10.02 -13.23
N VAL A 284 8.07 -8.83 -12.71
CA VAL A 284 6.80 -8.47 -12.09
C VAL A 284 5.85 -8.05 -13.20
N GLU A 285 4.77 -8.78 -13.41
CA GLU A 285 3.77 -8.41 -14.39
C GLU A 285 2.61 -7.65 -13.73
N VAL A 286 2.27 -6.49 -14.27
CA VAL A 286 1.19 -5.62 -13.82
C VAL A 286 0.07 -5.70 -14.85
N TRP A 287 -1.10 -6.19 -14.42
CA TRP A 287 -2.23 -6.44 -15.29
C TRP A 287 -3.49 -5.71 -14.81
N ASP A 288 -4.27 -5.23 -15.77
CA ASP A 288 -5.59 -4.62 -15.58
C ASP A 288 -6.60 -5.38 -16.46
N TYR A 289 -7.71 -5.83 -15.88
CA TYR A 289 -8.75 -6.51 -16.65
C TYR A 289 -9.70 -5.47 -17.23
N LYS A 290 -9.89 -5.52 -18.55
CA LYS A 290 -10.71 -4.56 -19.29
C LYS A 290 -11.70 -5.27 -20.18
N PRO A 291 -13.00 -5.30 -19.83
CA PRO A 291 -14.01 -5.86 -20.72
C PRO A 291 -13.97 -5.17 -22.10
N ASN A 292 -13.82 -5.95 -23.17
CA ASN A 292 -13.59 -5.45 -24.53
C ASN A 292 -12.25 -4.72 -24.68
N ALA A 293 -11.17 -5.38 -24.27
CA ALA A 293 -9.81 -4.83 -24.24
C ALA A 293 -9.41 -4.20 -25.59
N LEU A 294 -9.87 -4.74 -26.71
CA LEU A 294 -9.66 -4.20 -28.05
C LEU A 294 -10.01 -2.70 -28.19
N ASN A 295 -11.03 -2.23 -27.47
CA ASN A 295 -11.55 -0.86 -27.58
C ASN A 295 -10.98 0.11 -26.54
N GLU A 296 -10.07 -0.36 -25.68
CA GLU A 296 -9.52 0.45 -24.60
C GLU A 296 -8.41 1.38 -25.09
N VAL A 297 -8.59 2.68 -24.81
CA VAL A 297 -7.64 3.73 -25.23
C VAL A 297 -6.75 4.23 -24.09
N THR A 298 -7.17 4.09 -22.83
CA THR A 298 -6.44 4.58 -21.66
C THR A 298 -5.72 3.49 -20.86
N ALA A 299 -5.96 2.21 -21.16
CA ALA A 299 -5.42 1.09 -20.39
C ALA A 299 -3.88 1.07 -20.36
N VAL A 300 -3.22 1.37 -21.48
CA VAL A 300 -1.74 1.48 -21.53
C VAL A 300 -1.25 2.52 -20.52
N THR A 301 -1.87 3.71 -20.49
CA THR A 301 -1.51 4.79 -19.57
C THR A 301 -1.74 4.38 -18.13
N GLN A 302 -2.91 3.83 -17.81
CA GLN A 302 -3.25 3.39 -16.47
C GLN A 302 -2.24 2.36 -15.93
N VAL A 303 -1.96 1.30 -16.71
CA VAL A 303 -1.05 0.23 -16.29
C VAL A 303 0.41 0.69 -16.25
N PHE A 304 0.82 1.62 -17.12
CA PHE A 304 2.12 2.26 -17.03
C PHE A 304 2.29 3.03 -15.71
N LEU A 305 1.31 3.87 -15.36
CA LEU A 305 1.32 4.65 -14.11
C LEU A 305 1.35 3.74 -12.88
N TYR A 306 0.63 2.61 -12.93
CA TYR A 306 0.71 1.57 -11.90
C TYR A 306 2.12 1.02 -11.72
N ALA A 307 2.79 0.64 -12.82
CA ALA A 307 4.15 0.13 -12.77
C ALA A 307 5.15 1.19 -12.29
N LEU A 308 4.98 2.45 -12.68
CA LEU A 308 5.78 3.56 -12.18
C LEU A 308 5.66 3.71 -10.66
N MET A 309 4.43 3.80 -10.13
CA MET A 309 4.21 3.89 -8.69
C MET A 309 4.78 2.66 -7.96
N LEU A 310 4.53 1.45 -8.47
CA LEU A 310 5.03 0.22 -7.86
C LEU A 310 6.57 0.16 -7.88
N SER A 311 7.21 0.63 -8.94
CA SER A 311 8.67 0.80 -9.03
C SER A 311 9.18 1.74 -7.95
N ILE A 312 8.54 2.90 -7.74
CA ILE A 312 8.93 3.86 -6.68
C ILE A 312 8.69 3.27 -5.27
N ARG A 313 7.61 2.51 -5.06
CA ARG A 313 7.33 1.88 -3.76
C ARG A 313 8.27 0.73 -3.41
N THR A 314 8.72 -0.02 -4.40
CA THR A 314 9.55 -1.22 -4.20
C THR A 314 11.03 -0.97 -4.47
N GLY A 315 11.37 0.14 -5.12
CA GLY A 315 12.70 0.43 -5.63
C GLY A 315 13.11 -0.44 -6.83
N LEU A 316 12.25 -1.34 -7.33
CA LEU A 316 12.59 -2.18 -8.47
C LEU A 316 12.68 -1.32 -9.74
N SER A 317 13.69 -1.56 -10.58
CA SER A 317 13.78 -0.90 -11.89
C SER A 317 12.58 -1.25 -12.78
N LEU A 318 12.08 -0.31 -13.57
CA LEU A 318 11.04 -0.55 -14.59
C LEU A 318 11.41 -1.65 -15.61
N ARG A 319 12.71 -1.96 -15.78
CA ARG A 319 13.19 -3.08 -16.60
C ARG A 319 12.78 -4.45 -16.05
N ARG A 320 12.42 -4.52 -14.77
CA ARG A 320 11.93 -5.74 -14.11
C ARG A 320 10.44 -5.94 -14.26
N PHE A 321 9.75 -5.06 -14.96
CA PHE A 321 8.30 -5.10 -15.10
C PHE A 321 7.89 -5.48 -16.53
N ARG A 322 6.72 -6.11 -16.63
CA ARG A 322 5.93 -6.25 -17.86
C ARG A 322 4.53 -5.72 -17.53
N CYS A 323 3.94 -4.95 -18.45
CA CYS A 323 2.63 -4.35 -18.25
C CYS A 323 1.67 -4.87 -19.30
N GLY A 324 0.39 -4.96 -18.96
CA GLY A 324 -0.62 -5.23 -19.96
C GLY A 324 -2.04 -5.14 -19.44
N TYR A 325 -2.97 -5.31 -20.37
CA TYR A 325 -4.40 -5.38 -20.09
C TYR A 325 -5.03 -6.44 -21.00
N PHE A 326 -6.13 -7.00 -20.55
CA PHE A 326 -6.69 -8.20 -21.18
C PHE A 326 -8.19 -8.37 -20.90
N ASP A 327 -8.82 -9.18 -21.73
CA ASP A 327 -10.11 -9.82 -21.46
C ASP A 327 -10.08 -11.32 -21.82
N GLU A 328 -11.24 -11.91 -22.11
CA GLU A 328 -11.34 -13.32 -22.50
C GLU A 328 -11.08 -13.57 -23.99
N ARG A 329 -10.59 -12.59 -24.75
CA ARG A 329 -10.31 -12.71 -26.18
C ARG A 329 -8.99 -12.09 -26.58
N ASP A 330 -8.67 -10.93 -26.03
CA ASP A 330 -7.55 -10.11 -26.43
C ASP A 330 -6.65 -9.83 -25.23
N LEU A 331 -5.34 -9.89 -25.46
CA LEU A 331 -4.34 -9.48 -24.49
C LEU A 331 -3.35 -8.54 -25.18
N TYR A 332 -3.08 -7.44 -24.49
CA TYR A 332 -2.11 -6.43 -24.90
C TYR A 332 -1.03 -6.30 -23.84
N TRP A 333 0.23 -6.26 -24.23
CA TRP A 333 1.34 -6.08 -23.29
C TRP A 333 2.47 -5.23 -23.85
N PHE A 334 3.28 -4.67 -22.94
CA PHE A 334 4.42 -3.83 -23.26
C PHE A 334 5.47 -3.84 -22.14
N ASN A 335 6.66 -3.32 -22.43
CA ASN A 335 7.71 -3.11 -21.44
C ASN A 335 7.67 -1.65 -20.96
N PRO A 336 7.39 -1.36 -19.67
CA PRO A 336 7.18 0.01 -19.21
C PRO A 336 8.46 0.87 -19.22
N HIS A 337 9.65 0.28 -19.25
CA HIS A 337 10.90 1.04 -19.36
C HIS A 337 11.15 1.63 -20.76
N GLU A 338 10.39 1.18 -21.77
CA GLU A 338 10.43 1.71 -23.14
C GLU A 338 9.38 2.82 -23.35
N ALA A 339 8.54 3.08 -22.35
CA ALA A 339 7.45 4.03 -22.44
C ALA A 339 7.94 5.48 -22.43
N GLN A 340 7.27 6.33 -23.20
CA GLN A 340 7.44 7.77 -23.18
C GLN A 340 6.12 8.42 -22.81
N LEU A 341 6.13 9.19 -21.71
CA LEU A 341 4.99 9.98 -21.29
C LEU A 341 5.04 11.31 -22.02
N SER A 342 3.93 11.66 -22.66
CA SER A 342 3.72 13.01 -23.19
C SER A 342 2.56 13.66 -22.44
N PRO A 343 2.68 14.95 -22.04
CA PRO A 343 1.55 15.69 -21.52
C PRO A 343 0.38 15.58 -22.49
N SER A 344 -0.82 15.34 -21.97
CA SER A 344 -2.00 15.40 -22.82
C SER A 344 -2.08 16.81 -23.39
N HIS A 345 -2.10 16.94 -24.72
CA HIS A 345 -2.41 18.21 -25.37
C HIS A 345 -3.83 18.60 -24.96
N HIS A 346 -3.95 19.33 -23.85
CA HIS A 346 -5.15 20.10 -23.59
C HIS A 346 -5.09 21.22 -24.63
N HIS A 347 -5.93 21.10 -25.65
CA HIS A 347 -6.39 22.28 -26.37
C HIS A 347 -6.94 23.23 -25.31
N ILE A 348 -6.20 24.32 -25.07
CA ILE A 348 -6.69 25.51 -24.39
C ILE A 348 -7.88 26.05 -25.19
#